data_AF-A0A8D8CNA3-F1
#
_entry.id   AF-A0A8D8CNA3-F1
#
_cell.length_a   1.000
_cell.length_b   1.000
_cell.length_c   1.000
_cell.angle_alpha   90.00
_cell.angle_beta   90.00
_cell.angle_gamma   90.00
#
_symmetry.space_group_name_H-M   'P 1'
#
loop_
_entity.id
_entity.type
_entity.pdbx_description
1 polymer ?
#
loop_
_entity_poly.entity_id
_entity_poly.type
_entity_poly.pdbx_seq_one_letter_code
_entity_poly.pdbx_strand_id
1 'polypeptide(L)'
;IDTINTLLMTLPGIAVTYYGEEIGMVDYKNVSGVEAVGSDVFIDFSRDPERTPFQWDDEKNAGFSSGESTWLPVNPNYVELNLEKQKQAERSHYKTYQELVKL
;
A
#
# COMPACT_ATOMS: atom_id res chain seq x y z
N ILE A 1 -4.81 2.01 10.52
CA ILE A 1 -4.69 3.14 9.57
C ILE A 1 -5.83 4.15 9.74
N ASP A 2 -7.08 3.71 9.87
CA ASP A 2 -8.26 4.60 9.99
C ASP A 2 -8.14 5.69 11.07
N THR A 3 -7.71 5.35 12.29
CA THR A 3 -7.52 6.34 13.35
C THR A 3 -6.51 7.43 13.00
N ILE A 4 -5.46 7.08 12.26
CA ILE A 4 -4.43 8.04 11.81
C ILE A 4 -5.02 8.92 10.70
N ASN A 5 -5.74 8.32 9.73
CA ASN A 5 -6.44 9.08 8.69
C ASN A 5 -7.48 10.04 9.30
N THR A 6 -8.22 9.62 10.32
CA THR A 6 -9.16 10.50 11.03
C THR A 6 -8.44 11.67 11.70
N LEU A 7 -7.34 11.41 12.42
CA LEU A 7 -6.55 12.47 13.04
C LEU A 7 -6.04 13.46 11.98
N LEU A 8 -5.42 12.95 10.92
CA LEU A 8 -4.83 13.78 9.86
C LEU A 8 -5.86 14.64 9.14
N MET A 9 -7.02 14.06 8.80
CA MET A 9 -8.07 14.75 8.04
C MET A 9 -8.91 15.72 8.89
N THR A 10 -8.87 15.61 10.22
CA THR A 10 -9.62 16.51 11.13
C THR A 10 -8.78 17.65 11.71
N LEU A 11 -7.45 17.59 11.58
CA LEU A 11 -6.57 18.68 11.97
C LEU A 11 -6.71 19.88 11.00
N PRO A 12 -6.60 21.13 11.50
CA PRO A 12 -6.65 22.30 10.64
C PRO A 12 -5.42 22.36 9.71
N GLY A 13 -5.65 22.59 8.43
CA GLY A 13 -4.59 22.77 7.44
C GLY A 13 -4.75 21.85 6.23
N ILE A 14 -3.62 21.33 5.74
CA ILE A 14 -3.57 20.44 4.58
C ILE A 14 -3.19 19.04 5.07
N ALA A 15 -4.07 18.07 4.86
CA ALA A 15 -3.74 16.66 5.02
C ALA A 15 -2.90 16.18 3.83
N VAL A 16 -1.80 15.48 4.12
CA VAL A 16 -0.90 14.90 3.10
C VAL A 16 -0.90 13.39 3.28
N THR A 17 -1.35 12.69 2.24
CA THR A 17 -1.43 11.22 2.20
C THR A 17 -0.37 10.68 1.24
N TYR A 18 0.39 9.67 1.65
CA TYR A 18 1.27 8.91 0.78
C TYR A 18 0.49 7.79 0.07
N TYR A 19 0.85 7.51 -1.18
CA TYR A 19 0.12 6.55 -2.01
C TYR A 19 0.06 5.17 -1.33
N GLY A 20 -1.13 4.58 -1.23
CA GLY A 20 -1.36 3.30 -0.56
C GLY A 20 -1.89 3.43 0.86
N GLU A 21 -1.72 4.57 1.54
CA GLU A 21 -2.28 4.77 2.89
C GLU A 21 -3.82 4.76 2.90
N GLU A 22 -4.46 5.19 1.82
CA GLU A 22 -5.90 5.21 1.68
C GLU A 22 -6.53 3.81 1.63
N ILE A 23 -5.75 2.81 1.23
CA ILE A 23 -6.15 1.39 1.27
C ILE A 23 -5.41 0.61 2.37
N GLY A 24 -4.50 1.24 3.11
CA GLY A 24 -3.70 0.59 4.16
C GLY A 24 -2.66 -0.40 3.64
N MET A 25 -2.00 -0.08 2.51
CA MET A 25 -0.84 -0.86 2.04
C MET A 25 0.21 -0.97 3.14
N VAL A 26 0.89 -2.13 3.15
CA VAL A 26 1.96 -2.42 4.11
C VAL A 26 3.25 -2.75 3.37
N ASP A 27 4.36 -2.46 4.03
CA ASP A 27 5.69 -2.69 3.49
C ASP A 27 5.91 -4.15 3.12
N TYR A 28 6.71 -4.36 2.08
CA TYR A 28 7.18 -5.69 1.71
C TYR A 28 8.70 -5.74 1.81
N LYS A 29 9.22 -6.36 2.87
CA LYS A 29 10.67 -6.39 3.12
C LYS A 29 11.44 -7.35 2.20
N ASN A 30 10.76 -8.29 1.53
CA ASN A 30 11.41 -9.21 0.60
C ASN A 30 11.47 -8.63 -0.82
N VAL A 31 11.94 -7.39 -0.95
CA VAL A 31 12.01 -6.63 -2.22
C VAL A 31 13.28 -6.88 -3.02
N SER A 32 14.37 -7.28 -2.35
CA SER A 32 15.70 -7.32 -2.96
C SER A 32 16.01 -8.66 -3.62
N GLY A 33 15.25 -9.72 -3.35
CA GLY A 33 15.59 -11.09 -3.77
C GLY A 33 16.94 -11.58 -3.22
N VAL A 34 17.55 -10.84 -2.29
CA VAL A 34 18.85 -11.17 -1.68
C VAL A 34 18.59 -12.05 -0.46
N GLU A 35 18.53 -13.36 -0.70
CA GLU A 35 18.70 -14.37 0.35
C GLU A 35 20.19 -14.48 0.71
N ALA A 36 20.79 -13.45 1.31
CA ALA A 36 22.18 -13.54 1.74
C ALA A 36 22.47 -12.73 2.99
N VAL A 37 23.17 -13.38 3.91
CA VAL A 37 23.75 -12.86 5.16
C VAL A 37 24.25 -11.42 4.99
N GLY A 38 23.57 -10.46 5.63
CA GLY A 38 23.77 -9.01 5.45
C GLY A 38 22.54 -8.28 4.89
N SER A 39 21.51 -9.02 4.48
CA SER A 39 20.20 -8.51 4.04
C SER A 39 19.53 -7.56 5.02
N ASP A 40 19.67 -7.79 6.33
CA ASP A 40 19.00 -7.00 7.36
C ASP A 40 19.50 -5.55 7.36
N VAL A 41 20.82 -5.37 7.21
CA VAL A 41 21.42 -4.03 7.11
C VAL A 41 20.96 -3.32 5.85
N PHE A 42 20.86 -4.03 4.71
CA PHE A 42 20.36 -3.45 3.47
C PHE A 42 18.90 -3.01 3.62
N ILE A 43 18.04 -3.83 4.23
CA ILE A 43 16.63 -3.51 4.44
C ILE A 43 16.46 -2.34 5.41
N ASP A 44 17.27 -2.26 6.45
CA ASP A 44 17.21 -1.16 7.42
C ASP A 44 17.57 0.21 6.83
N PHE A 45 18.30 0.24 5.71
CA PHE A 45 18.64 1.48 4.99
C PHE A 45 17.90 1.66 3.66
N SER A 46 17.22 0.63 3.17
CA SER A 46 16.47 0.70 1.93
C SER A 46 15.11 1.36 2.15
N ARG A 47 14.61 2.01 1.10
CA ARG A 47 13.26 2.60 1.03
C ARG A 47 12.34 1.79 0.12
N ASP A 48 12.85 0.70 -0.43
CA ASP A 48 12.13 -0.13 -1.40
C ASP A 48 10.91 -0.85 -0.80
N PRO A 49 10.90 -1.26 0.50
CA PRO A 49 9.72 -1.86 1.09
C PRO A 49 8.47 -0.98 1.01
N GLU A 50 8.62 0.34 1.12
CA GLU A 50 7.55 1.35 1.06
C GLU A 50 7.27 1.85 -0.38
N ARG A 51 7.93 1.24 -1.38
CA ARG A 51 7.84 1.63 -2.80
C ARG A 51 7.29 0.53 -3.70
N THR A 52 6.82 -0.56 -3.10
CA THR A 52 6.22 -1.64 -3.89
C THR A 52 5.05 -1.12 -4.73
N PRO A 53 4.80 -1.72 -5.91
CA PRO A 53 3.73 -1.28 -6.78
C PRO A 53 2.36 -1.25 -6.07
N PHE A 54 1.53 -0.29 -6.47
CA PHE A 54 0.20 -0.11 -5.91
C PHE A 54 -0.71 -1.30 -6.21
N GLN A 55 -1.62 -1.61 -5.26
CA GLN A 55 -2.48 -2.78 -5.29
C GLN A 55 -3.88 -2.41 -5.81
N TRP A 56 -4.07 -2.39 -7.13
CA TRP A 56 -5.33 -1.99 -7.75
C TRP A 56 -6.42 -3.06 -7.61
N ASP A 57 -6.09 -4.31 -7.93
CA ASP A 57 -6.99 -5.46 -7.97
C ASP A 57 -6.22 -6.75 -7.61
N ASP A 58 -6.88 -7.91 -7.75
CA ASP A 58 -6.27 -9.24 -7.52
C ASP A 58 -5.70 -9.91 -8.79
N GLU A 59 -5.59 -9.16 -9.90
CA GLU A 59 -5.01 -9.66 -11.14
C GLU A 59 -3.47 -9.69 -11.09
N LYS A 60 -2.84 -10.08 -12.21
CA LYS A 60 -1.38 -10.14 -12.35
C LYS A 60 -0.74 -8.81 -11.95
N ASN A 61 0.27 -8.88 -11.09
CA ASN A 61 0.97 -7.71 -10.53
C ASN A 61 0.01 -6.71 -9.82
N ALA A 62 -1.08 -7.19 -9.22
CA ALA A 62 -2.11 -6.37 -8.58
C ALA A 62 -2.72 -5.29 -9.50
N GLY A 63 -2.83 -5.58 -10.79
CA GLY A 63 -3.36 -4.65 -11.79
C GLY A 63 -2.41 -3.49 -12.11
N PHE A 64 -1.23 -3.43 -11.49
CA PHE A 64 -0.25 -2.37 -11.75
C PHE A 64 0.38 -2.47 -13.14
N SER A 65 0.58 -3.69 -13.65
CA SER A 65 1.24 -3.92 -14.95
C SER A 65 0.81 -5.25 -15.56
N SER A 66 0.61 -5.27 -16.87
CA SER A 66 0.40 -6.51 -17.65
C SER A 66 1.71 -7.21 -18.05
N GLY A 67 2.87 -6.56 -17.84
CA GLY A 67 4.19 -7.11 -18.14
C GLY A 67 4.53 -8.38 -17.36
N GLU A 68 5.61 -9.07 -17.73
CA GLU A 68 6.05 -10.30 -17.05
C GLU A 68 6.44 -10.07 -15.60
N SER A 69 7.13 -8.96 -15.33
CA SER A 69 7.58 -8.56 -13.99
C SER A 69 7.46 -7.04 -13.80
N THR A 70 7.51 -6.61 -12.55
CA THR A 70 7.60 -5.20 -12.15
C THR A 70 9.02 -4.86 -11.68
N TRP A 71 9.32 -3.55 -11.60
CA TRP A 71 10.64 -3.06 -11.19
C TRP A 71 10.96 -3.33 -9.70
N LEU A 72 9.93 -3.50 -8.87
CA LEU A 72 9.96 -4.08 -7.53
C LEU A 72 8.86 -5.12 -7.41
N PRO A 73 9.03 -6.18 -6.61
CA PRO A 73 7.98 -7.17 -6.41
C PRO A 73 6.75 -6.54 -5.75
N VAL A 74 5.58 -7.03 -6.14
CA VAL A 74 4.31 -6.66 -5.52
C VAL A 74 4.16 -7.40 -4.19
N ASN A 75 3.65 -6.73 -3.16
CA ASN A 75 3.39 -7.39 -1.89
C ASN A 75 2.37 -8.52 -2.10
N PRO A 76 2.65 -9.78 -1.72
CA PRO A 76 1.76 -10.92 -1.94
C PRO A 76 0.35 -10.77 -1.35
N ASN A 77 0.18 -9.87 -0.38
CA ASN A 77 -1.13 -9.61 0.23
C ASN A 77 -2.12 -8.90 -0.72
N TYR A 78 -1.68 -8.46 -1.90
CA TYR A 78 -2.53 -7.75 -2.87
C TYR A 78 -3.79 -8.51 -3.25
N VAL A 79 -3.76 -9.84 -3.17
CA VAL A 79 -4.92 -10.69 -3.42
C VAL A 79 -6.05 -10.36 -2.45
N GLU A 80 -5.75 -10.06 -1.17
CA GLU A 80 -6.75 -9.73 -0.15
C GLU A 80 -6.89 -8.23 0.11
N LEU A 81 -5.79 -7.49 0.03
CA LEU A 81 -5.74 -6.05 0.22
C LEU A 81 -5.55 -5.39 -1.14
N ASN A 82 -6.62 -4.91 -1.75
CA ASN A 82 -6.52 -4.09 -2.96
C ASN A 82 -7.70 -3.12 -3.06
N LEU A 83 -7.56 -2.12 -3.93
CA LEU A 83 -8.56 -1.07 -4.07
C LEU A 83 -9.90 -1.61 -4.57
N GLU A 84 -9.91 -2.55 -5.52
CA GLU A 84 -11.14 -3.13 -6.05
C GLU A 84 -11.97 -3.81 -4.94
N LYS A 85 -11.35 -4.74 -4.18
CA LYS A 85 -11.99 -5.41 -3.04
C LYS A 85 -12.51 -4.40 -2.02
N GLN A 86 -11.74 -3.36 -1.72
CA GLN A 86 -12.16 -2.33 -0.75
C GLN A 86 -13.31 -1.44 -1.25
N LYS A 87 -13.45 -1.22 -2.56
CA LYS A 87 -14.62 -0.53 -3.13
C LYS A 87 -15.89 -1.38 -2.97
N GLN A 88 -15.77 -2.70 -3.12
CA GLN A 88 -16.89 -3.63 -3.05
C GLN A 88 -17.30 -3.96 -1.61
N ALA A 89 -16.35 -4.07 -0.68
CA ALA A 89 -16.61 -4.42 0.72
C ALA A 89 -17.54 -3.42 1.43
N GLU A 90 -18.46 -3.89 2.29
CA GLU A 90 -19.36 -3.00 3.04
C GLU A 90 -18.61 -1.96 3.88
N ARG A 91 -17.50 -2.38 4.50
CA ARG A 91 -16.60 -1.55 5.30
C ARG A 91 -15.17 -1.76 4.81
N SER A 92 -14.43 -0.67 4.59
CA SER A 92 -13.04 -0.70 4.16
C SER A 92 -12.30 0.59 4.51
N HIS A 93 -10.96 0.53 4.57
CA HIS A 93 -10.12 1.70 4.77
C HIS A 93 -10.37 2.76 3.69
N TYR A 94 -10.51 2.32 2.44
CA TYR A 94 -10.84 3.20 1.32
C TYR A 94 -12.16 3.96 1.52
N LYS A 95 -13.22 3.28 1.96
CA LYS A 95 -14.52 3.94 2.21
C LYS A 95 -14.44 4.93 3.36
N THR A 96 -13.78 4.56 4.46
CA THR A 96 -13.53 5.48 5.57
C THR A 96 -12.70 6.69 5.12
N TYR A 97 -11.67 6.49 4.30
CA TYR A 97 -10.88 7.56 3.72
C TYR A 97 -11.73 8.48 2.83
N GLN A 98 -12.59 7.93 1.96
CA GLN A 98 -13.51 8.72 1.13
C GLN A 98 -14.52 9.53 1.95
N GLU A 99 -15.00 9.00 3.07
CA GLU A 99 -15.89 9.71 3.98
C GLU A 99 -15.17 10.87 4.66
N LEU A 100 -13.94 10.65 5.14
CA LEU A 100 -13.12 11.68 5.79
C LEU A 100 -12.75 12.83 4.84
N VAL A 101 -12.43 12.54 3.56
CA VAL A 101 -12.11 13.58 2.57
C VAL A 101 -13.33 14.45 2.21
N LYS A 102 -14.54 13.94 2.40
CA LYS A 102 -15.79 14.68 2.12
C LYS A 102 -16.29 15.52 3.31
N LEU A 103 -15.75 15.27 4.50
CA LEU A 103 -16.14 15.93 5.74
C LEU A 103 -15.75 17.41 5.74
#